data_AF-A0A3F2V4C1-F1
#
_entry.id   AF-A0A3F2V4C1-F1
#
_cell.length_a   1.000
_cell.length_b   1.000
_cell.length_c   1.000
_cell.angle_alpha   90.00
_cell.angle_beta   90.00
_cell.angle_gamma   90.00
#
_symmetry.space_group_name_H-M   'P 1'
#
loop_
_entity.id
_entity.type
_entity.pdbx_description
1 polymer ?
#
loop_
_entity_poly.entity_id
_entity_poly.type
_entity_poly.pdbx_seq_one_letter_code
_entity_poly.pdbx_strand_id
1 'polypeptide(L)'
;MEIDWPKYFFNEAFFNRLKFEISKTIKDDLRAEQALDYVIEKISHNEWEKCAGFKGMSKPETFLFKMARNLAVDFMRKQSGRPRAGKWIKQSGPLWEAIWEDLCVKRKHQQELILKYTECGSRDSDSVLNIIRMIKMKVPNCGSVTKEVSLDNPDVHLEASEGLAVSSSDCVESSVAEGQLLLMSLLLGDQVKNHQLNFIADEESDKIRIFFNGLNMSLDEMLILQLHFLEGKSYTAIAQQMGLAKHQPVRLIESVLSKIRKSLS
;
A
#
# COMPACT_ATOMS: atom_id res chain seq x y z
N MET A 1 -32.55 -25.54 -21.92
CA MET A 1 -32.54 -25.14 -20.49
C MET A 1 -32.84 -23.67 -20.46
N GLU A 2 -34.02 -23.31 -19.96
CA GLU A 2 -34.40 -21.92 -19.78
C GLU A 2 -33.92 -21.50 -18.39
N ILE A 3 -32.97 -20.56 -18.34
CA ILE A 3 -32.37 -20.08 -17.09
C ILE A 3 -33.01 -18.74 -16.77
N ASP A 4 -33.58 -18.63 -15.58
CA ASP A 4 -34.15 -17.39 -15.06
C ASP A 4 -33.03 -16.45 -14.57
N TRP A 5 -32.41 -15.74 -15.52
CA TRP A 5 -31.34 -14.78 -15.26
C TRP A 5 -31.73 -13.65 -14.30
N PRO A 6 -32.94 -13.03 -14.39
CA PRO A 6 -33.38 -12.06 -13.40
C PRO A 6 -33.25 -12.56 -11.97
N LYS A 7 -33.71 -13.79 -11.70
CA LYS A 7 -33.67 -14.37 -10.36
C LYS A 7 -32.25 -14.56 -9.83
N TYR A 8 -31.30 -14.91 -10.70
CA TYR A 8 -29.89 -15.01 -10.31
C TYR A 8 -29.25 -13.64 -10.07
N PHE A 9 -29.55 -12.66 -10.92
CA PHE A 9 -28.93 -11.34 -10.87
C PHE A 9 -29.41 -10.50 -9.69
N PHE A 10 -30.73 -10.51 -9.43
CA PHE A 10 -31.35 -9.77 -8.32
C PHE A 10 -31.36 -10.54 -7.01
N ASN A 11 -30.70 -11.70 -6.94
CA ASN A 11 -30.41 -12.35 -5.67
C ASN A 11 -29.51 -11.41 -4.84
N GLU A 12 -29.95 -11.10 -3.62
CA GLU A 12 -29.26 -10.21 -2.69
C GLU A 12 -27.79 -10.62 -2.45
N ALA A 13 -27.52 -11.92 -2.31
CA ALA A 13 -26.16 -12.43 -2.11
C ALA A 13 -25.26 -12.18 -3.34
N PHE A 14 -25.81 -12.34 -4.55
CA PHE A 14 -25.09 -12.06 -5.78
C PHE A 14 -24.84 -10.56 -5.93
N PHE A 15 -25.88 -9.75 -5.71
CA PHE A 15 -25.83 -8.31 -5.90
C PHE A 15 -24.87 -7.63 -4.92
N ASN A 16 -24.90 -8.03 -3.64
CA ASN A 16 -23.96 -7.54 -2.63
C ASN A 16 -22.51 -7.91 -2.96
N ARG A 17 -22.28 -9.13 -3.45
CA ARG A 17 -20.96 -9.57 -3.91
C ARG A 17 -20.47 -8.74 -5.10
N LEU A 18 -21.36 -8.43 -6.06
CA LEU A 18 -21.04 -7.60 -7.21
C LEU A 18 -20.71 -6.16 -6.78
N LYS A 19 -21.55 -5.55 -5.94
CA LYS A 19 -21.33 -4.20 -5.39
C LYS A 19 -19.98 -4.11 -4.69
N PHE A 20 -19.66 -5.10 -3.86
CA PHE A 20 -18.37 -5.19 -3.16
C PHE A 20 -17.17 -5.32 -4.10
N GLU A 21 -17.25 -6.13 -5.17
CA GLU A 21 -16.15 -6.23 -6.14
C GLU A 21 -15.98 -4.96 -6.99
N ILE A 22 -17.08 -4.29 -7.31
CA ILE A 22 -17.04 -3.00 -8.02
C ILE A 22 -16.40 -1.94 -7.13
N SER A 23 -16.80 -1.83 -5.85
CA SER A 23 -16.23 -0.84 -4.92
C SER A 23 -14.75 -1.10 -4.59
N LYS A 24 -14.29 -2.36 -4.63
CA LYS A 24 -12.85 -2.66 -4.57
C LYS A 24 -12.07 -2.13 -5.77
N THR A 25 -12.70 -2.13 -6.94
CA THR A 25 -12.07 -1.76 -8.20
C THR A 25 -12.16 -0.26 -8.47
N ILE A 26 -13.29 0.34 -8.14
CA ILE A 26 -13.67 1.74 -8.34
C ILE A 26 -13.95 2.31 -6.96
N LYS A 27 -13.10 3.22 -6.51
CA LYS A 27 -13.11 3.68 -5.11
C LYS A 27 -13.95 4.92 -4.85
N ASP A 28 -14.20 5.69 -5.89
CA ASP A 28 -15.16 6.80 -5.84
C ASP A 28 -16.56 6.16 -5.78
N ASP A 29 -17.22 6.28 -4.64
CA ASP A 29 -18.52 5.64 -4.37
C ASP A 29 -19.56 6.04 -5.41
N LEU A 30 -19.56 7.31 -5.84
CA LEU A 30 -20.47 7.82 -6.85
C LEU A 30 -20.20 7.16 -8.21
N ARG A 31 -18.93 6.96 -8.56
CA ARG A 31 -18.56 6.20 -9.77
C ARG A 31 -18.83 4.70 -9.65
N ALA A 32 -18.70 4.14 -8.45
CA ALA A 32 -18.99 2.73 -8.21
C ALA A 32 -20.49 2.46 -8.37
N GLU A 33 -21.35 3.36 -7.87
CA GLU A 33 -22.80 3.31 -8.10
C GLU A 33 -23.15 3.48 -9.58
N GLN A 34 -22.58 4.48 -10.26
CA GLN A 34 -22.76 4.64 -11.71
C GLN A 34 -22.31 3.41 -12.50
N ALA A 35 -21.22 2.76 -12.09
CA ALA A 35 -20.76 1.54 -12.72
C ALA A 35 -21.72 0.37 -12.48
N LEU A 36 -22.31 0.28 -11.28
CA LEU A 36 -23.32 -0.72 -10.95
C LEU A 36 -24.59 -0.51 -11.79
N ASP A 37 -25.09 0.72 -11.88
CA ASP A 37 -26.24 1.09 -12.73
C ASP A 37 -25.97 0.73 -14.20
N TYR A 38 -24.78 1.07 -14.70
CA TYR A 38 -24.36 0.70 -16.05
C TYR A 38 -24.36 -0.81 -16.27
N VAL A 39 -23.91 -1.60 -15.28
CA VAL A 39 -23.95 -3.08 -15.36
C VAL A 39 -25.39 -3.58 -15.40
N ILE A 40 -26.27 -3.07 -14.54
CA ILE A 40 -27.69 -3.44 -14.49
C ILE A 40 -28.35 -3.15 -15.84
N GLU A 41 -28.17 -1.93 -16.36
CA GLU A 41 -28.71 -1.50 -17.64
C GLU A 41 -28.21 -2.41 -18.78
N LYS A 42 -26.90 -2.68 -18.82
CA LYS A 42 -26.28 -3.43 -19.93
C LYS A 42 -26.47 -4.93 -19.88
N ILE A 43 -26.80 -5.51 -18.73
CA ILE A 43 -27.13 -6.92 -18.59
C ILE A 43 -28.62 -7.17 -18.84
N SER A 44 -29.49 -6.30 -18.31
CA SER A 44 -30.94 -6.44 -18.46
C SER A 44 -31.45 -6.01 -19.85
N HIS A 45 -30.63 -5.31 -20.63
CA HIS A 45 -30.92 -4.92 -22.00
C HIS A 45 -31.36 -6.11 -22.88
N ASN A 46 -32.40 -5.90 -23.71
CA ASN A 46 -32.97 -6.90 -24.63
C ASN A 46 -33.20 -8.27 -23.98
N GLU A 47 -33.95 -8.33 -22.88
CA GLU A 47 -34.33 -9.61 -22.24
C GLU A 47 -33.12 -10.52 -21.93
N TRP A 48 -32.04 -9.94 -21.43
CA TRP A 48 -30.83 -10.71 -21.06
C TRP A 48 -30.15 -11.38 -22.27
N GLU A 49 -30.22 -10.77 -23.45
CA GLU A 49 -29.62 -11.28 -24.70
C GLU A 49 -28.16 -11.74 -24.52
N LYS A 50 -27.36 -10.99 -23.75
CA LYS A 50 -25.96 -11.35 -23.48
C LYS A 50 -25.82 -12.66 -22.70
N CYS A 51 -26.84 -13.04 -21.92
CA CYS A 51 -26.89 -14.30 -21.21
C CYS A 51 -27.23 -15.50 -22.11
N ALA A 52 -27.81 -15.28 -23.30
CA ALA A 52 -28.11 -16.35 -24.25
C ALA A 52 -26.84 -17.07 -24.76
N GLY A 53 -25.67 -16.42 -24.68
CA GLY A 53 -24.37 -17.01 -25.01
C GLY A 53 -23.84 -18.05 -24.02
N PHE A 54 -24.59 -18.39 -22.96
CA PHE A 54 -24.19 -19.36 -21.96
C PHE A 54 -24.21 -20.80 -22.50
N LYS A 55 -23.03 -21.44 -22.56
CA LYS A 55 -22.83 -22.79 -23.11
C LYS A 55 -22.88 -23.92 -22.06
N GLY A 56 -23.22 -23.63 -20.79
CA GLY A 56 -23.27 -24.66 -19.74
C GLY A 56 -21.92 -25.13 -19.19
N MET A 57 -20.79 -24.56 -19.63
CA MET A 57 -19.44 -24.97 -19.19
C MET A 57 -19.07 -24.50 -17.77
N SER A 58 -19.97 -23.79 -17.08
CA SER A 58 -19.79 -23.26 -15.72
C SER A 58 -21.14 -23.10 -15.04
N LYS A 59 -21.19 -22.78 -13.74
CA LYS A 59 -22.45 -22.42 -13.08
C LYS A 59 -23.00 -21.10 -13.66
N PRO A 60 -24.32 -20.93 -13.82
CA PRO A 60 -24.92 -19.69 -14.33
C PRO A 60 -24.46 -18.44 -13.56
N GLU A 61 -24.38 -18.52 -12.23
CA GLU A 61 -23.87 -17.46 -11.37
C GLU A 61 -22.43 -17.04 -11.71
N THR A 62 -21.53 -18.00 -11.94
CA THR A 62 -20.14 -17.72 -12.29
C THR A 62 -20.04 -17.01 -13.64
N PHE A 63 -20.84 -17.45 -14.61
CA PHE A 63 -20.91 -16.81 -15.92
C PHE A 63 -21.43 -15.37 -15.81
N LEU A 64 -22.55 -15.19 -15.10
CA LEU A 64 -23.17 -13.88 -14.88
C LEU A 64 -22.24 -12.92 -14.14
N PHE A 65 -21.54 -13.42 -13.11
CA PHE A 65 -20.56 -12.64 -12.36
C PHE A 65 -19.40 -12.18 -13.22
N LYS A 66 -18.85 -13.07 -14.06
CA LYS A 66 -17.80 -12.74 -15.02
C LYS A 66 -18.26 -11.67 -16.00
N MET A 67 -19.50 -11.77 -16.48
CA MET A 67 -20.07 -10.80 -17.41
C MET A 67 -20.28 -9.42 -16.76
N ALA A 68 -20.85 -9.39 -15.56
CA ALA A 68 -21.05 -8.17 -14.77
C ALA A 68 -19.73 -7.47 -14.48
N ARG A 69 -18.70 -8.22 -14.08
CA ARG A 69 -17.34 -7.69 -13.87
C ARG A 69 -16.76 -7.08 -15.14
N ASN A 70 -16.91 -7.76 -16.29
CA ASN A 70 -16.41 -7.24 -17.56
C ASN A 70 -17.10 -5.93 -17.95
N LEU A 71 -18.41 -5.81 -17.72
CA LEU A 71 -19.16 -4.58 -17.99
C LEU A 71 -18.74 -3.42 -17.08
N ALA A 72 -18.46 -3.68 -15.80
CA ALA A 72 -17.89 -2.68 -14.90
C ALA A 72 -16.51 -2.19 -15.38
N VAL A 73 -15.67 -3.09 -15.90
CA VAL A 73 -14.38 -2.72 -16.52
C VAL A 73 -14.59 -1.89 -17.79
N ASP A 74 -15.59 -2.22 -18.60
CA ASP A 74 -15.90 -1.45 -19.81
C ASP A 74 -16.44 -0.06 -19.50
N PHE A 75 -17.23 0.10 -18.43
CA PHE A 75 -17.61 1.42 -17.89
C PHE A 75 -16.37 2.25 -17.56
N MET A 76 -15.42 1.67 -16.81
CA MET A 76 -14.18 2.36 -16.46
C MET A 76 -13.38 2.74 -17.71
N ARG A 77 -13.28 1.85 -18.69
CA ARG A 77 -12.60 2.13 -19.97
C ARG A 77 -13.29 3.23 -20.78
N LYS A 78 -14.63 3.34 -20.69
CA LYS A 78 -15.39 4.39 -21.37
C LYS A 78 -15.13 5.76 -20.74
N GLN A 79 -15.01 5.82 -19.42
CA GLN A 79 -14.77 7.06 -18.69
C GLN A 79 -13.30 7.51 -18.75
N SER A 80 -12.35 6.62 -18.46
CA SER A 80 -10.92 6.97 -18.35
C SER A 80 -10.07 6.58 -19.56
N GLY A 81 -10.64 5.90 -20.56
CA GLY A 81 -9.88 5.29 -21.64
C GLY A 81 -9.08 4.05 -21.17
N ARG A 82 -8.33 3.45 -22.09
CA ARG A 82 -7.31 2.44 -21.73
C ARG A 82 -6.12 3.17 -21.08
N PRO A 83 -5.56 2.66 -19.97
CA PRO A 83 -4.35 3.24 -19.40
C PRO A 83 -3.26 3.28 -20.47
N ARG A 84 -2.70 4.46 -20.72
CA ARG A 84 -1.64 4.70 -21.72
C ARG A 84 -0.43 5.29 -21.03
N ALA A 85 0.75 4.80 -21.40
CA ALA A 85 2.00 5.38 -20.96
C ALA A 85 2.07 6.85 -21.38
N GLY A 86 2.46 7.73 -20.46
CA GLY A 86 2.67 9.14 -20.73
C GLY A 86 3.76 9.34 -21.80
N LYS A 87 3.70 10.45 -22.56
CA LYS A 87 4.68 10.74 -23.63
C LYS A 87 6.13 10.65 -23.14
N TRP A 88 6.38 11.09 -21.90
CA TRP A 88 7.70 11.06 -21.28
C TRP A 88 8.22 9.63 -21.07
N ILE A 89 7.36 8.67 -20.72
CA ILE A 89 7.73 7.24 -20.56
C ILE A 89 8.15 6.67 -21.91
N LYS A 90 7.39 7.00 -22.96
CA LYS A 90 7.69 6.57 -24.33
C LYS A 90 9.03 7.13 -24.84
N GLN A 91 9.31 8.39 -24.51
CA GLN A 91 10.59 9.04 -24.85
C GLN A 91 11.77 8.43 -24.09
N SER A 92 11.55 7.93 -22.88
CA SER A 92 12.60 7.26 -22.08
C SER A 92 12.93 5.84 -22.56
N GLY A 93 12.12 5.28 -23.47
CA GLY A 93 12.43 4.05 -24.21
C GLY A 93 11.64 2.82 -23.77
N PRO A 94 11.84 1.67 -24.45
CA PRO A 94 10.98 0.49 -24.33
C PRO A 94 11.04 -0.16 -22.94
N LEU A 95 12.15 -0.02 -22.23
CA LEU A 95 12.28 -0.50 -20.85
C LEU A 95 11.33 0.24 -19.90
N TRP A 96 11.24 1.56 -20.03
CA TRP A 96 10.37 2.40 -19.19
C TRP A 96 8.91 2.05 -19.43
N GLU A 97 8.50 1.82 -20.68
CA GLU A 97 7.15 1.37 -21.00
C GLU A 97 6.85 0.00 -20.39
N ALA A 98 7.76 -0.96 -20.48
CA ALA A 98 7.58 -2.29 -19.93
C ALA A 98 7.48 -2.28 -18.39
N ILE A 99 8.35 -1.52 -17.72
CA ILE A 99 8.31 -1.34 -16.26
C ILE A 99 7.02 -0.62 -15.85
N TRP A 100 6.62 0.45 -16.56
CA TRP A 100 5.36 1.14 -16.28
C TRP A 100 4.15 0.24 -16.44
N GLU A 101 4.11 -0.59 -17.48
CA GLU A 101 3.02 -1.53 -17.71
C GLU A 101 2.94 -2.55 -16.58
N ASP A 102 4.06 -3.17 -16.22
CA ASP A 102 4.07 -4.18 -15.16
C ASP A 102 3.80 -3.56 -13.76
N LEU A 103 4.28 -2.33 -13.51
CA LEU A 103 4.13 -1.63 -12.24
C LEU A 103 2.75 -0.96 -12.08
N CYS A 104 2.33 -0.11 -13.02
CA CYS A 104 1.11 0.70 -12.87
C CYS A 104 -0.13 0.00 -13.45
N VAL A 105 0.00 -0.81 -14.51
CA VAL A 105 -1.15 -1.48 -15.16
C VAL A 105 -1.38 -2.86 -14.57
N LYS A 106 -0.36 -3.71 -14.51
CA LYS A 106 -0.46 -5.08 -13.97
C LYS A 106 -0.28 -5.15 -12.46
N ARG A 107 0.15 -4.06 -11.81
CA ARG A 107 0.29 -3.93 -10.36
C ARG A 107 1.19 -5.00 -9.74
N LYS A 108 2.28 -5.36 -10.43
CA LYS A 108 3.28 -6.30 -9.89
C LYS A 108 4.10 -5.67 -8.77
N HIS A 109 4.60 -6.50 -7.87
CA HIS A 109 5.40 -6.03 -6.75
C HIS A 109 6.76 -5.52 -7.23
N GLN A 110 7.29 -4.47 -6.58
CA GLN A 110 8.56 -3.86 -6.95
C GLN A 110 9.72 -4.87 -6.97
N GLN A 111 9.77 -5.80 -6.01
CA GLN A 111 10.82 -6.84 -5.97
C GLN A 111 10.73 -7.80 -7.16
N GLU A 112 9.52 -8.16 -7.59
CA GLU A 112 9.33 -9.03 -8.77
C GLU A 112 9.82 -8.34 -10.05
N LEU A 113 9.64 -7.02 -10.15
CA LEU A 113 10.13 -6.25 -11.29
C LEU A 113 11.65 -6.20 -11.31
N ILE A 114 12.29 -5.95 -10.16
CA ILE A 114 13.75 -5.92 -10.06
C ILE A 114 14.29 -7.27 -10.54
N LEU A 115 13.86 -8.38 -9.92
CA LEU A 115 14.28 -9.72 -10.30
C LEU A 115 14.10 -9.99 -11.80
N LYS A 116 12.89 -9.74 -12.34
CA LYS A 116 12.58 -9.96 -13.75
C LYS A 116 13.47 -9.16 -14.71
N TYR A 117 13.80 -7.92 -14.38
CA TYR A 117 14.56 -7.03 -15.27
C TYR A 117 16.08 -7.06 -15.02
N THR A 118 16.54 -7.71 -13.95
CA THR A 118 17.96 -7.94 -13.63
C THR A 118 18.41 -9.39 -13.87
N GLU A 119 17.48 -10.35 -13.97
CA GLU A 119 17.79 -11.74 -14.30
C GLU A 119 18.57 -11.82 -15.62
N CYS A 120 19.61 -12.67 -15.64
CA CYS A 120 20.60 -12.84 -16.71
C CYS A 120 21.60 -11.69 -16.94
N GLY A 121 21.80 -10.78 -15.98
CA GLY A 121 22.87 -9.77 -16.06
C GLY A 121 22.64 -8.71 -17.14
N SER A 122 21.42 -8.62 -17.67
CA SER A 122 21.07 -7.70 -18.75
C SER A 122 21.16 -6.24 -18.30
N ARG A 123 20.92 -5.96 -17.02
CA ARG A 123 20.87 -4.60 -16.46
C ARG A 123 21.24 -4.58 -14.99
N ASP A 124 21.76 -3.44 -14.56
CA ASP A 124 22.03 -3.11 -13.18
C ASP A 124 20.72 -2.90 -12.38
N SER A 125 20.71 -3.38 -11.13
CA SER A 125 19.57 -3.30 -10.22
C SER A 125 19.23 -1.87 -9.84
N ASP A 126 20.23 -1.02 -9.65
CA ASP A 126 20.03 0.37 -9.26
C ASP A 126 19.38 1.18 -10.39
N SER A 127 19.73 0.84 -11.63
CA SER A 127 19.10 1.41 -12.82
C SER A 127 17.59 1.11 -12.89
N VAL A 128 17.17 -0.13 -12.59
CA VAL A 128 15.74 -0.51 -12.57
C VAL A 128 15.00 0.18 -11.41
N LEU A 129 15.62 0.22 -10.23
CA LEU A 129 15.07 0.91 -9.06
C LEU A 129 14.85 2.41 -9.33
N ASN A 130 15.79 3.07 -9.98
CA ASN A 130 15.68 4.48 -10.34
C ASN A 130 14.51 4.74 -11.30
N ILE A 131 14.30 3.85 -12.27
CA ILE A 131 13.14 3.93 -13.18
C ILE A 131 11.82 3.81 -12.39
N ILE A 132 11.71 2.81 -11.51
CA ILE A 132 10.53 2.60 -10.66
C ILE A 132 10.26 3.83 -9.80
N ARG A 133 11.29 4.39 -9.15
CA ARG A 133 11.18 5.60 -8.33
C ARG A 133 10.67 6.78 -9.16
N MET A 134 11.24 7.01 -10.34
CA MET A 134 10.83 8.10 -11.23
C MET A 134 9.38 7.95 -11.71
N ILE A 135 8.95 6.73 -12.03
CA ILE A 135 7.56 6.45 -12.41
C ILE A 135 6.61 6.72 -11.24
N LYS A 136 6.91 6.23 -10.03
CA LYS A 136 6.09 6.48 -8.84
C LYS A 136 5.98 7.96 -8.49
N MET A 137 7.06 8.74 -8.67
CA MET A 137 7.04 10.19 -8.43
C MET A 137 6.18 10.95 -9.46
N LYS A 138 6.22 10.57 -10.74
CA LYS A 138 5.55 11.31 -11.81
C LYS A 138 4.15 10.81 -12.15
N VAL A 139 3.81 9.59 -11.77
CA VAL A 139 2.49 8.99 -12.00
C VAL A 139 1.80 8.87 -10.65
N PRO A 140 0.95 9.85 -10.28
CA PRO A 140 0.19 9.77 -9.04
C PRO A 140 -0.66 8.50 -9.04
N ASN A 141 -0.70 7.82 -7.90
CA ASN A 141 -1.37 6.53 -7.70
C ASN A 141 -0.83 5.34 -8.53
N CYS A 142 0.40 5.41 -9.06
CA CYS A 142 0.98 4.24 -9.73
C CYS A 142 1.17 3.07 -8.75
N GLY A 143 0.47 1.96 -9.01
CA GLY A 143 0.55 0.74 -8.20
C GLY A 143 -0.15 0.83 -6.84
N SER A 144 -0.80 1.94 -6.49
CA SER A 144 -1.54 2.06 -5.23
C SER A 144 -3.02 1.69 -5.37
N VAL A 145 -3.57 1.16 -4.29
CA VAL A 145 -5.00 0.96 -4.07
C VAL A 145 -5.43 2.08 -3.09
N THR A 146 -5.57 3.32 -3.56
CA THR A 146 -5.78 4.53 -2.73
C THR A 146 -7.05 4.47 -1.90
N LYS A 147 -7.03 4.02 -0.63
CA LYS A 147 -8.24 3.86 0.21
C LYS A 147 -8.69 5.26 0.68
N GLU A 148 -9.76 5.80 0.12
CA GLU A 148 -10.40 6.98 0.70
C GLU A 148 -11.14 6.53 1.95
N VAL A 149 -10.81 7.13 3.09
CA VAL A 149 -11.47 6.89 4.37
C VAL A 149 -12.57 7.94 4.50
N SER A 150 -13.82 7.51 4.46
CA SER A 150 -14.98 8.37 4.73
C SER A 150 -14.97 8.74 6.22
N LEU A 151 -15.09 10.03 6.54
CA LEU A 151 -14.94 10.57 7.91
C LEU A 151 -16.19 10.46 8.79
N ASP A 152 -17.29 9.86 8.29
CA ASP A 152 -18.55 9.76 9.02
C ASP A 152 -18.91 8.31 9.32
N ASN A 153 -18.44 7.77 10.45
CA ASN A 153 -19.16 6.77 11.25
C ASN A 153 -18.41 6.47 12.57
N PRO A 154 -18.91 6.91 13.74
CA PRO A 154 -18.61 6.25 14.99
C PRO A 154 -19.44 4.96 15.08
N ASP A 155 -18.84 3.86 15.50
CA ASP A 155 -19.44 2.54 15.73
C ASP A 155 -19.57 1.59 14.53
N VAL A 156 -18.45 0.94 14.18
CA VAL A 156 -18.50 -0.47 13.76
C VAL A 156 -17.34 -1.24 14.42
N HIS A 157 -17.70 -2.07 15.41
CA HIS A 157 -16.89 -3.17 15.89
C HIS A 157 -16.56 -4.12 14.73
N LEU A 158 -15.28 -4.34 14.41
CA LEU A 158 -14.87 -5.43 13.52
C LEU A 158 -13.48 -5.96 13.88
N GLU A 159 -13.45 -7.27 14.08
CA GLU A 159 -12.29 -8.10 14.31
C GLU A 159 -11.32 -8.08 13.13
N ALA A 160 -10.04 -8.25 13.47
CA ALA A 160 -8.91 -8.70 12.67
C ALA A 160 -9.02 -8.65 11.12
N SER A 161 -8.28 -7.72 10.53
CA SER A 161 -7.48 -8.01 9.33
C SER A 161 -6.24 -7.12 9.34
N GLU A 162 -5.10 -7.76 9.48
CA GLU A 162 -3.77 -7.15 9.40
C GLU A 162 -3.57 -6.53 8.01
N GLY A 163 -3.40 -5.21 8.01
CA GLY A 163 -3.15 -4.42 6.82
C GLY A 163 -2.97 -2.97 7.25
N LEU A 164 -1.72 -2.63 7.62
CA LEU A 164 -1.29 -1.30 8.06
C LEU A 164 -1.76 -0.24 7.05
N ALA A 165 -2.80 0.49 7.42
CA ALA A 165 -3.19 1.74 6.80
C ALA A 165 -2.47 2.87 7.53
N VAL A 166 -1.42 3.42 6.91
CA VAL A 166 -0.81 4.68 7.34
C VAL A 166 -1.74 5.82 6.88
N SER A 167 -2.24 6.56 7.86
CA SER A 167 -3.08 7.74 7.65
C SER A 167 -2.24 8.89 7.08
N SER A 168 -2.80 9.59 6.10
CA SER A 168 -2.20 10.72 5.41
C SER A 168 -2.31 12.01 6.24
N SER A 169 -1.41 12.18 7.21
CA SER A 169 -1.05 13.51 7.76
C SER A 169 0.44 13.86 7.56
N ASP A 170 1.23 12.98 6.94
CA ASP A 170 2.70 13.01 7.06
C ASP A 170 3.44 13.50 5.81
N CYS A 171 2.84 14.39 5.01
CA CYS A 171 3.51 14.89 3.81
C CYS A 171 4.63 15.91 4.11
N VAL A 172 4.80 16.31 5.38
CA VAL A 172 5.93 17.15 5.84
C VAL A 172 6.89 16.38 6.77
N GLU A 173 6.53 15.16 7.20
CA GLU A 173 7.37 14.36 8.10
C GLU A 173 8.29 13.38 7.37
N SER A 174 8.06 13.07 6.08
CA SER A 174 8.81 12.01 5.38
C SER A 174 10.33 12.27 5.25
N SER A 175 10.80 13.52 5.14
CA SER A 175 12.26 13.79 5.11
C SER A 175 12.87 13.85 6.51
N VAL A 176 12.07 14.18 7.52
CA VAL A 176 12.48 14.17 8.93
C VAL A 176 12.51 12.73 9.45
N ALA A 177 11.60 11.88 9.02
CA ALA A 177 11.51 10.48 9.37
C ALA A 177 12.71 9.66 8.85
N GLU A 178 13.16 9.90 7.60
CA GLU A 178 14.37 9.26 7.08
C GLU A 178 15.64 9.72 7.82
N GLY A 179 15.74 11.02 8.14
CA GLY A 179 16.83 11.56 8.96
C GLY A 179 16.81 11.05 10.40
N GLN A 180 15.62 10.90 10.99
CA GLN A 180 15.42 10.33 12.32
C GLN A 180 15.72 8.83 12.34
N LEU A 181 15.37 8.08 11.29
CA LEU A 181 15.71 6.66 11.14
C LEU A 181 17.22 6.45 10.99
N LEU A 182 17.88 7.29 10.18
CA LEU A 182 19.33 7.23 10.02
C LEU A 182 20.02 7.57 11.35
N LEU A 183 19.60 8.64 12.00
CA LEU A 183 20.05 9.06 13.33
C LEU A 183 19.82 7.92 14.34
N MET A 184 18.63 7.32 14.39
CA MET A 184 18.29 6.23 15.32
C MET A 184 19.03 4.91 15.04
N SER A 185 19.33 4.61 13.78
CA SER A 185 20.18 3.48 13.41
C SER A 185 21.63 3.68 13.83
N LEU A 186 22.13 4.92 13.76
CA LEU A 186 23.45 5.31 14.25
C LEU A 186 23.49 5.29 15.79
N LEU A 187 22.40 5.75 16.42
CA LEU A 187 22.18 5.80 17.87
C LEU A 187 22.13 4.40 18.51
N LEU A 188 21.48 3.43 17.88
CA LEU A 188 21.25 2.09 18.44
C LEU A 188 22.23 1.04 17.89
N GLY A 189 22.92 1.33 16.78
CA GLY A 189 23.92 0.44 16.17
C GLY A 189 25.21 0.27 16.98
N ASP A 190 25.56 1.26 17.81
CA ASP A 190 26.83 1.27 18.57
C ASP A 190 26.79 0.41 19.87
N GLN A 191 25.60 0.04 20.35
CA GLN A 191 25.47 -0.75 21.60
C GLN A 191 25.39 -2.27 21.37
N VAL A 192 25.18 -2.74 20.13
CA VAL A 192 24.93 -4.17 19.85
C VAL A 192 26.10 -4.84 19.09
N LYS A 193 27.11 -4.08 18.62
CA LYS A 193 28.27 -4.67 17.92
C LYS A 193 29.61 -4.24 18.50
N ASN A 194 29.90 -4.72 19.71
CA ASN A 194 31.26 -5.08 20.08
C ASN A 194 31.71 -6.33 19.28
N HIS A 195 31.88 -6.16 17.98
CA HIS A 195 32.89 -6.79 17.13
C HIS A 195 32.54 -6.54 15.66
N GLN A 196 33.47 -5.85 14.99
CA GLN A 196 33.58 -5.72 13.54
C GLN A 196 32.57 -4.79 12.88
N LEU A 197 32.82 -3.48 12.98
CA LEU A 197 32.73 -2.53 11.86
C LEU A 197 33.58 -1.30 12.21
N ASN A 198 34.91 -1.44 12.10
CA ASN A 198 35.82 -0.31 12.02
C ASN A 198 35.58 0.40 10.68
N PHE A 199 34.63 1.33 10.59
CA PHE A 199 34.55 2.22 9.41
C PHE A 199 33.70 3.50 9.60
N ILE A 200 33.73 4.16 10.76
CA ILE A 200 33.53 5.63 10.85
C ILE A 200 34.47 6.14 11.94
N ALA A 201 35.17 7.24 11.65
CA ALA A 201 36.29 7.79 12.42
C ALA A 201 35.96 8.11 13.89
N ASP A 202 36.95 7.86 14.75
CA ASP A 202 36.94 7.91 16.23
C ASP A 202 36.52 9.27 16.87
N GLU A 203 36.38 10.36 16.13
CA GLU A 203 36.06 11.68 16.73
C GLU A 203 34.56 12.01 16.82
N GLU A 204 33.73 11.44 15.95
CA GLU A 204 32.28 11.71 15.95
C GLU A 204 31.53 10.77 16.92
N SER A 205 32.03 9.55 17.09
CA SER A 205 31.47 8.56 18.03
C SER A 205 31.54 9.03 19.48
N ASP A 206 32.64 9.68 19.88
CA ASP A 206 32.78 10.20 21.25
C ASP A 206 31.85 11.38 21.53
N LYS A 207 31.62 12.27 20.56
CA LYS A 207 30.65 13.37 20.69
C LYS A 207 29.22 12.85 20.77
N ILE A 208 28.91 11.82 19.99
CA ILE A 208 27.62 11.12 20.03
C ILE A 208 27.44 10.45 21.41
N ARG A 209 28.45 9.75 21.92
CA ARG A 209 28.41 9.10 23.25
C ARG A 209 28.25 10.09 24.40
N ILE A 210 28.92 11.24 24.36
CA ILE A 210 28.77 12.30 25.38
C ILE A 210 27.36 12.90 25.33
N PHE A 211 26.83 13.15 24.12
CA PHE A 211 25.45 13.62 23.93
C PHE A 211 24.43 12.62 24.47
N PHE A 212 24.68 11.34 24.29
CA PHE A 212 23.86 10.24 24.78
C PHE A 212 23.86 10.08 26.28
N ASN A 213 25.02 10.18 26.93
CA ASN A 213 25.08 10.17 28.39
C ASN A 213 24.35 11.38 29.00
N GLY A 214 24.16 12.48 28.23
CA GLY A 214 23.30 13.61 28.59
C GLY A 214 21.80 13.38 28.35
N LEU A 215 21.44 12.49 27.42
CA LEU A 215 20.07 12.03 27.20
C LEU A 215 19.76 10.91 28.21
N ASN A 216 19.38 11.29 29.42
CA ASN A 216 19.02 10.39 30.52
C ASN A 216 17.76 9.55 30.17
N MET A 217 17.92 8.55 29.32
CA MET A 217 16.87 7.67 28.80
C MET A 217 16.80 6.39 29.63
N SER A 218 15.57 5.97 29.92
CA SER A 218 15.31 4.67 30.56
C SER A 218 15.64 3.51 29.63
N LEU A 219 16.03 2.36 30.19
CA LEU A 219 16.20 1.11 29.44
C LEU A 219 14.92 0.72 28.69
N ASP A 220 13.74 0.98 29.28
CA ASP A 220 12.46 0.71 28.64
C ASP A 220 12.22 1.65 27.44
N GLU A 221 12.63 2.92 27.55
CA GLU A 221 12.55 3.91 26.46
C GLU A 221 13.45 3.48 25.29
N MET A 222 14.67 3.02 25.57
CA MET A 222 15.62 2.55 24.56
C MET A 222 15.13 1.28 23.86
N LEU A 223 14.59 0.32 24.62
CA LEU A 223 14.06 -0.93 24.07
C LEU A 223 12.86 -0.67 23.16
N ILE A 224 11.96 0.24 23.54
CA ILE A 224 10.81 0.62 22.70
C ILE A 224 11.27 1.22 21.37
N LEU A 225 12.28 2.09 21.38
CA LEU A 225 12.84 2.66 20.14
C LEU A 225 13.46 1.58 19.25
N GLN A 226 14.18 0.63 19.84
CA GLN A 226 14.74 -0.50 19.09
C GLN A 226 13.64 -1.37 18.46
N LEU A 227 12.64 -1.78 19.23
CA LEU A 227 11.55 -2.61 18.71
C LEU A 227 10.75 -1.90 17.61
N HIS A 228 10.53 -0.60 17.74
CA HIS A 228 9.73 0.15 16.78
C HIS A 228 10.51 0.47 15.50
N PHE A 229 11.74 0.99 15.61
CA PHE A 229 12.45 1.55 14.46
C PHE A 229 13.49 0.60 13.84
N LEU A 230 14.08 -0.33 14.62
CA LEU A 230 14.99 -1.34 14.07
C LEU A 230 14.25 -2.61 13.67
N GLU A 231 13.29 -3.06 14.48
CA GLU A 231 12.54 -4.30 14.21
C GLU A 231 11.21 -4.07 13.49
N GLY A 232 10.79 -2.81 13.31
CA GLY A 232 9.56 -2.46 12.59
C GLY A 232 8.27 -2.93 13.28
N LYS A 233 8.31 -3.21 14.58
CA LYS A 233 7.15 -3.73 15.32
C LYS A 233 6.10 -2.64 15.51
N SER A 234 4.83 -3.05 15.40
CA SER A 234 3.69 -2.18 15.67
C SER A 234 3.57 -1.87 17.16
N TYR A 235 3.01 -0.72 17.52
CA TYR A 235 2.83 -0.31 18.93
C TYR A 235 2.05 -1.35 19.75
N THR A 236 1.12 -2.06 19.12
CA THR A 236 0.37 -3.15 19.76
C THR A 236 1.24 -4.37 20.06
N ALA A 237 2.17 -4.73 19.16
CA ALA A 237 3.13 -5.81 19.38
C ALA A 237 4.15 -5.44 20.46
N ILE A 238 4.61 -4.18 20.49
CA ILE A 238 5.52 -3.66 21.52
C ILE A 238 4.83 -3.65 22.89
N ALA A 239 3.58 -3.18 22.97
CA ALA A 239 2.79 -3.20 24.20
C ALA A 239 2.63 -4.62 24.76
N GLN A 240 2.33 -5.60 23.91
CA GLN A 240 2.23 -7.00 24.30
C GLN A 240 3.56 -7.59 24.75
N GLN A 241 4.65 -7.29 24.03
CA GLN A 241 5.98 -7.81 24.34
C GLN A 241 6.57 -7.23 25.64
N MET A 242 6.17 -6.01 26.01
CA MET A 242 6.63 -5.33 27.23
C MET A 242 5.63 -5.36 28.38
N GLY A 243 4.47 -6.02 28.22
CA GLY A 243 3.42 -6.07 29.24
C GLY A 243 2.76 -4.71 29.54
N LEU A 244 2.81 -3.77 28.59
CA LEU A 244 2.27 -2.41 28.72
C LEU A 244 0.86 -2.31 28.14
N ALA A 245 0.11 -1.29 28.58
CA ALA A 245 -1.17 -0.95 27.96
C ALA A 245 -0.96 -0.43 26.53
N LYS A 246 -1.89 -0.76 25.61
CA LYS A 246 -1.77 -0.48 24.15
C LYS A 246 -1.41 0.96 23.77
N HIS A 247 -1.77 1.94 24.61
CA HIS A 247 -1.53 3.37 24.36
C HIS A 247 -0.19 3.87 24.93
N GLN A 248 0.51 3.10 25.77
CA GLN A 248 1.73 3.56 26.43
C GLN A 248 2.97 3.63 25.52
N PRO A 249 3.22 2.69 24.59
CA PRO A 249 4.39 2.78 23.71
C PRO A 249 4.41 4.05 22.86
N VAL A 250 3.25 4.49 22.36
CA VAL A 250 3.13 5.73 21.58
C VAL A 250 3.56 6.94 22.41
N ARG A 251 3.02 7.08 23.64
CA ARG A 251 3.34 8.19 24.55
C ARG A 251 4.82 8.21 24.95
N LEU A 252 5.42 7.04 25.14
CA LEU A 252 6.83 6.91 25.50
C LEU A 252 7.73 7.31 24.32
N ILE A 253 7.41 6.89 23.10
CA ILE A 253 8.16 7.29 21.89
C ILE A 253 8.05 8.78 21.67
N GLU A 254 6.87 9.37 21.77
CA GLU A 254 6.67 10.81 21.62
C GLU A 254 7.44 11.61 22.68
N SER A 255 7.42 11.15 23.93
CA SER A 255 8.20 11.74 25.03
C SER A 255 9.70 11.72 24.72
N VAL A 256 10.23 10.57 24.28
CA VAL A 256 11.65 10.40 23.98
C VAL A 256 12.07 11.23 22.76
N LEU A 257 11.28 11.22 21.68
CA LEU A 257 11.52 12.05 20.51
C LEU A 257 11.48 13.54 20.87
N SER A 258 10.61 13.96 21.79
CA SER A 258 10.58 15.35 22.28
C SER A 258 11.83 15.72 23.09
N LYS A 259 12.38 14.79 23.88
CA LYS A 259 13.66 14.98 24.60
C LYS A 259 14.83 15.11 23.62
N ILE A 260 14.89 14.24 22.61
CA ILE A 260 15.91 14.27 21.56
C ILE A 260 15.84 15.57 20.75
N ARG A 261 14.64 16.01 20.37
CA ARG A 261 14.45 17.31 19.68
C ARG A 261 14.90 18.50 20.52
N LYS A 262 14.69 18.46 21.84
CA LYS A 262 15.11 19.53 22.76
C LYS A 262 16.60 19.58 22.99
N SER A 263 17.31 18.45 22.94
CA SER A 263 18.77 18.43 23.09
C SER A 263 19.51 18.78 21.80
N LEU A 264 18.84 18.69 20.65
CA LEU A 264 19.37 19.11 19.34
C LEU A 264 19.20 20.61 19.04
N SER A 265 18.46 21.36 19.87
CA SER A 265 18.25 22.82 19.78
C SER A 265 19.15 23.58 20.73
#